data_AF-A0A836SGK0-F1
#
_entry.id   AF-A0A836SGK0-F1
#
_cell.length_a   1.000
_cell.length_b   1.000
_cell.length_c   1.000
_cell.angle_alpha   90.00
_cell.angle_beta   90.00
_cell.angle_gamma   90.00
#
_symmetry.space_group_name_H-M   'P 1'
#
loop_
_entity.id
_entity.type
_entity.pdbx_description
1 polymer ?
#
loop_
_entity_poly.entity_id
_entity_poly.type
_entity_poly.pdbx_seq_one_letter_code
_entity_poly.pdbx_strand_id
1 'polypeptide(L)'
;MNNTLLNFCFIASAMLASAMPALAASKPKLVVMVVIDQGRYDYPLKRPTGYGPPPGGSAGYQTFLKQGAVFTNTCYAHSVTVTEPGHMTLVTGGNPDTHGIPRNNWLDRASGSFVNDIFDSNYRILGNTQLKPSGKPGTAPTALGTAQE
;
A
#
# COMPACT_ATOMS: atom_id res chain seq x y z
N MET A 1 -6.93 19.68 51.14
CA MET A 1 -7.55 19.07 49.95
C MET A 1 -8.40 17.90 50.43
N ASN A 2 -9.70 17.96 50.21
CA ASN A 2 -10.65 17.06 50.87
C ASN A 2 -10.62 15.69 50.21
N ASN A 3 -10.39 14.63 50.99
CA ASN A 3 -10.32 13.24 50.54
C ASN A 3 -11.58 12.79 49.79
N THR A 4 -12.70 13.47 50.01
CA THR A 4 -13.98 13.29 49.30
C THR A 4 -13.90 13.66 47.81
N LEU A 5 -13.18 14.72 47.45
CA LEU A 5 -12.97 15.13 46.04
C LEU A 5 -12.00 14.18 45.32
N LEU A 6 -10.98 13.70 46.03
CA LEU A 6 -10.01 12.76 45.48
C LEU A 6 -10.65 11.38 45.21
N ASN A 7 -11.48 10.90 46.14
CA ASN A 7 -12.23 9.65 45.97
C ASN A 7 -13.28 9.73 44.85
N PHE A 8 -13.90 10.89 44.65
CA PHE A 8 -14.86 11.10 43.56
C PHE A 8 -14.18 11.05 42.18
N CYS A 9 -12.99 11.65 42.03
CA CYS A 9 -12.18 11.55 40.81
C CYS A 9 -11.70 10.11 40.52
N PHE A 10 -11.35 9.35 41.56
CA PHE A 10 -10.96 7.94 41.43
C PHE A 10 -12.11 7.05 40.97
N ILE A 11 -13.31 7.23 41.54
CA ILE A 11 -14.51 6.47 41.16
C ILE A 11 -14.96 6.85 39.73
N ALA A 12 -14.89 8.14 39.37
CA ALA A 12 -15.21 8.61 38.01
C ALA A 12 -14.23 8.04 36.96
N SER A 13 -12.93 7.95 37.26
CA SER A 13 -11.93 7.32 36.37
C SER A 13 -12.14 5.80 36.25
N ALA A 14 -12.53 5.12 37.34
CA ALA A 14 -12.79 3.68 37.32
C ALA A 14 -14.03 3.32 36.48
N MET A 15 -15.09 4.15 36.52
CA MET A 15 -16.28 3.92 35.69
C MET A 15 -16.05 4.22 34.21
N LEU A 16 -15.17 5.17 33.87
CA LEU A 16 -14.83 5.49 32.48
C LEU A 16 -13.99 4.38 31.82
N ALA A 17 -13.16 3.66 32.60
CA ALA A 17 -12.37 2.53 32.13
C ALA A 17 -13.21 1.27 31.83
N SER A 18 -14.37 1.10 32.49
CA SER A 18 -15.25 -0.07 32.33
C SER A 18 -16.24 0.02 31.15
N ALA A 19 -16.35 1.17 30.50
CA ALA A 19 -17.41 1.45 29.52
C ALA A 19 -16.99 1.38 28.04
N MET A 20 -15.77 0.90 27.74
CA MET A 20 -15.43 0.54 26.36
C MET A 20 -15.60 -0.97 26.20
N PRO A 21 -16.78 -1.47 25.74
CA PRO A 21 -16.77 -2.75 25.09
C PRO A 21 -15.80 -2.59 23.92
N ALA A 22 -14.66 -3.27 23.99
CA ALA A 22 -13.89 -3.56 22.80
C ALA A 22 -14.84 -4.36 21.91
N LEU A 23 -15.52 -3.66 20.99
CA LEU A 23 -16.36 -4.30 20.00
C LEU A 23 -15.41 -5.19 19.23
N ALA A 24 -15.38 -6.47 19.60
CA ALA A 24 -14.58 -7.48 18.93
C ALA A 24 -15.20 -7.63 17.55
N ALA A 25 -14.82 -6.74 16.65
CA ALA A 25 -15.24 -6.75 15.27
C ALA A 25 -14.90 -8.14 14.74
N SER A 26 -15.90 -8.83 14.20
CA SER A 26 -15.71 -10.16 13.64
C SER A 26 -14.56 -10.11 12.64
N LYS A 27 -13.60 -11.03 12.76
CA LYS A 27 -12.45 -11.10 11.85
C LYS A 27 -12.94 -11.07 10.39
N PRO A 28 -12.45 -10.16 9.54
CA PRO A 28 -12.89 -10.10 8.15
C PRO A 28 -12.50 -11.40 7.42
N LYS A 29 -13.41 -11.91 6.59
CA LYS A 29 -13.17 -13.11 5.77
C LYS A 29 -12.24 -12.85 4.59
N LEU A 30 -12.18 -11.59 4.13
CA LEU A 30 -11.38 -11.13 3.00
C LEU A 30 -10.85 -9.74 3.32
N VAL A 31 -9.57 -9.53 3.05
CA VAL A 31 -8.94 -8.20 3.05
C VAL A 31 -8.49 -7.94 1.62
N VAL A 32 -8.92 -6.82 1.05
CA VAL A 32 -8.49 -6.37 -0.28
C VAL A 32 -7.67 -5.12 -0.11
N MET A 33 -6.43 -5.15 -0.58
CA MET A 33 -5.55 -4.00 -0.65
C MET A 33 -5.57 -3.43 -2.06
N VAL A 34 -5.94 -2.17 -2.20
CA VAL A 34 -5.97 -1.46 -3.47
C VAL A 34 -4.99 -0.30 -3.40
N VAL A 35 -4.00 -0.30 -4.28
CA VAL A 35 -3.02 0.77 -4.44
C VAL A 35 -3.25 1.43 -5.79
N ILE A 36 -3.44 2.75 -5.80
CA ILE A 36 -3.54 3.53 -7.04
C ILE A 36 -2.13 4.05 -7.34
N ASP A 37 -1.49 3.51 -8.37
CA ASP A 37 -0.16 3.97 -8.77
C ASP A 37 -0.20 5.46 -9.18
N GLN A 38 0.81 6.22 -8.74
CA GLN A 38 0.87 7.68 -8.88
C GLN A 38 -0.39 8.41 -8.35
N GLY A 39 -1.15 7.76 -7.44
CA GLY A 39 -2.42 8.23 -6.91
C GLY A 39 -2.26 9.29 -5.82
N ARG A 40 -2.01 10.54 -6.22
CA ARG A 40 -1.97 11.65 -5.25
C ARG A 40 -3.33 11.86 -4.58
N TYR A 41 -3.29 12.08 -3.27
CA TYR A 41 -4.47 12.24 -2.41
C TYR A 41 -5.42 13.36 -2.88
N ASP A 42 -4.91 14.45 -3.45
CA ASP A 42 -5.72 15.60 -3.86
C ASP A 42 -6.51 15.38 -5.17
N TYR A 43 -6.14 14.39 -5.98
CA TYR A 43 -6.79 14.12 -7.28
C TYR A 43 -8.29 13.80 -7.17
N PRO A 44 -8.72 12.82 -6.37
CA PRO A 44 -10.15 12.50 -6.23
C PRO A 44 -10.96 13.57 -5.53
N LEU A 45 -10.32 14.39 -4.70
CA LEU A 45 -10.97 15.53 -4.04
C LEU A 45 -11.24 16.67 -5.03
N LYS A 46 -10.31 16.93 -5.95
CA LYS A 46 -10.43 17.99 -6.97
C LYS A 46 -11.36 17.63 -8.12
N ARG A 47 -11.49 16.34 -8.46
CA ARG A 47 -12.31 15.87 -9.59
C ARG A 47 -13.24 14.72 -9.18
N PRO A 48 -14.19 14.95 -8.26
CA PRO A 48 -15.01 13.89 -7.68
C PRO A 48 -15.84 13.09 -8.70
N THR A 49 -16.26 13.72 -9.80
CA THR A 49 -17.00 13.06 -10.89
C THR A 49 -16.14 12.06 -11.67
N GLY A 50 -14.83 12.32 -11.81
CA GLY A 50 -13.89 11.41 -12.48
C GLY A 50 -13.51 10.17 -11.66
N TYR A 51 -13.85 10.15 -10.38
CA TYR A 51 -13.63 9.03 -9.45
C TYR A 51 -14.95 8.51 -8.86
N GLY A 52 -16.05 8.73 -9.60
CA GLY A 52 -17.37 8.17 -9.29
C GLY A 52 -17.43 6.66 -9.50
N PRO A 53 -18.62 6.05 -9.30
CA PRO A 53 -18.81 4.64 -9.59
C PRO A 53 -18.49 4.30 -11.05
N PRO A 54 -17.87 3.13 -11.33
CA PRO A 54 -17.68 2.66 -12.69
C PRO A 54 -19.04 2.29 -13.34
N PRO A 55 -19.12 2.12 -14.67
CA PRO A 55 -20.32 1.61 -15.32
C PRO A 55 -20.82 0.31 -14.68
N GLY A 56 -22.09 0.28 -14.27
CA GLY A 56 -22.70 -0.85 -13.55
C GLY A 56 -22.33 -0.95 -12.07
N GLY A 57 -21.48 -0.05 -11.56
CA GLY A 57 -21.13 0.04 -10.14
C GLY A 57 -22.01 1.04 -9.38
N SER A 58 -22.17 0.81 -8.07
CA SER A 58 -22.91 1.69 -7.16
C SER A 58 -22.00 2.53 -6.25
N ALA A 59 -20.70 2.21 -6.20
CA ALA A 59 -19.72 2.83 -5.31
C ALA A 59 -18.45 3.22 -6.07
N GLY A 60 -17.93 4.42 -5.78
CA GLY A 60 -16.64 4.92 -6.27
C GLY A 60 -15.72 5.34 -5.13
N TYR A 61 -14.67 6.11 -5.43
CA TYR A 61 -13.68 6.56 -4.44
C TYR A 61 -14.30 7.31 -3.25
N GLN A 62 -15.35 8.09 -3.52
CA GLN A 62 -16.09 8.85 -2.51
C GLN A 62 -16.72 7.97 -1.42
N THR A 63 -17.00 6.70 -1.72
CA THR A 63 -17.52 5.75 -0.73
C THR A 63 -16.50 5.51 0.37
N PHE A 64 -15.23 5.31 0.00
CA PHE A 64 -14.13 5.14 0.95
C PHE A 64 -13.91 6.40 1.80
N LEU A 65 -14.02 7.59 1.19
CA LEU A 65 -13.86 8.85 1.93
C LEU A 65 -14.99 9.10 2.95
N LYS A 66 -16.21 8.67 2.66
CA LYS A 66 -17.38 8.94 3.52
C LYS A 66 -17.63 7.86 4.57
N GLN A 67 -17.28 6.61 4.27
CA GLN A 67 -17.64 5.45 5.11
C GLN A 67 -16.40 4.75 5.70
N GLY A 68 -15.20 5.11 5.26
CA GLY A 68 -13.95 4.51 5.73
C GLY A 68 -13.21 5.37 6.77
N ALA A 69 -12.13 4.81 7.31
CA ALA A 69 -11.14 5.57 8.05
C ALA A 69 -10.19 6.26 7.05
N VAL A 70 -10.07 7.58 7.13
CA VAL A 70 -9.29 8.39 6.19
C VAL A 70 -8.09 9.01 6.90
N PHE A 71 -6.89 8.64 6.47
CA PHE A 71 -5.63 9.18 6.97
C PHE A 71 -5.09 10.21 5.97
N THR A 72 -5.20 11.49 6.31
CA THR A 72 -4.89 12.61 5.41
C THR A 72 -3.45 13.09 5.47
N ASN A 73 -2.70 12.68 6.51
CA ASN A 73 -1.32 13.06 6.74
C ASN A 73 -0.44 11.81 6.79
N THR A 74 -0.30 11.15 5.64
CA THR A 74 0.55 9.97 5.48
C THR A 74 1.64 10.25 4.45
N CYS A 75 2.83 9.71 4.67
CA CYS A 75 3.96 9.83 3.78
C CYS A 75 4.80 8.55 3.82
N TYR A 76 5.53 8.28 2.75
CA TYR A 76 6.58 7.27 2.77
C TYR A 76 7.72 7.75 3.68
N ALA A 77 8.17 6.89 4.60
CA ALA A 77 9.30 7.18 5.49
C ALA A 77 10.67 7.00 4.80
N HIS A 78 10.68 6.60 3.53
CA HIS A 78 11.87 6.47 2.70
C HIS A 78 11.84 7.47 1.53
N SER A 79 13.03 7.79 1.00
CA SER A 79 13.19 8.76 -0.10
C SER A 79 12.94 8.17 -1.48
N VAL A 80 12.98 6.84 -1.63
CA VAL A 80 12.84 6.18 -2.94
C VAL A 80 11.37 5.98 -3.29
N THR A 81 10.71 7.04 -3.78
CA THR A 81 9.29 7.02 -4.16
C THR A 81 9.10 6.53 -5.60
N VAL A 82 9.57 5.32 -5.89
CA VAL A 82 9.28 4.60 -7.15
C VAL A 82 8.36 3.40 -6.84
N THR A 83 7.72 2.86 -7.88
CA THR A 83 6.64 1.87 -7.75
C THR A 83 6.98 0.73 -6.80
N GLU A 84 8.05 -0.01 -7.04
CA GLU A 84 8.28 -1.30 -6.36
C GLU A 84 8.66 -1.15 -4.88
N PRO A 85 9.61 -0.28 -4.48
CA PRO A 85 9.87 -0.01 -3.07
C PRO A 85 8.62 0.47 -2.31
N GLY A 86 7.77 1.29 -2.94
CA GLY A 86 6.52 1.75 -2.34
C GLY A 86 5.52 0.61 -2.11
N HIS A 87 5.33 -0.27 -3.09
CA HIS A 87 4.44 -1.43 -2.95
C HIS A 87 4.95 -2.41 -1.88
N MET A 88 6.25 -2.69 -1.85
CA MET A 88 6.83 -3.55 -0.82
C MET A 88 6.71 -2.96 0.58
N THR A 89 6.88 -1.64 0.73
CA THR A 89 6.66 -0.94 1.99
C THR A 89 5.22 -1.11 2.48
N LEU A 90 4.26 -0.95 1.56
CA LEU A 90 2.84 -1.07 1.85
C LEU A 90 2.41 -2.49 2.28
N VAL A 91 3.00 -3.53 1.68
CA VAL A 91 2.64 -4.94 1.96
C VAL A 91 3.41 -5.52 3.15
N THR A 92 4.66 -5.12 3.36
CA THR A 92 5.52 -5.67 4.42
C THR A 92 5.48 -4.85 5.71
N GLY A 93 5.16 -3.56 5.63
CA GLY A 93 5.28 -2.61 6.73
C GLY A 93 6.73 -2.18 7.03
N GLY A 94 7.72 -2.69 6.31
CA GLY A 94 9.13 -2.30 6.42
C GLY A 94 9.53 -1.26 5.38
N ASN A 95 10.63 -0.53 5.60
CA ASN A 95 11.21 0.36 4.60
C ASN A 95 12.17 -0.40 3.66
N PRO A 96 12.67 0.21 2.56
CA PRO A 96 13.59 -0.43 1.61
C PRO A 96 14.86 -1.02 2.20
N ASP A 97 15.37 -0.44 3.28
CA ASP A 97 16.49 -0.99 4.06
C ASP A 97 16.16 -2.29 4.79
N THR A 98 14.87 -2.54 5.05
CA THR A 98 14.35 -3.72 5.75
C THR A 98 13.93 -4.81 4.77
N HIS A 99 13.13 -4.48 3.75
CA HIS A 99 12.65 -5.46 2.77
C HIS A 99 13.61 -5.69 1.59
N GLY A 100 14.67 -4.87 1.45
CA GLY A 100 15.77 -5.12 0.52
C GLY A 100 15.46 -4.85 -0.96
N ILE A 101 14.35 -4.18 -1.28
CA ILE A 101 14.00 -3.76 -2.65
C ILE A 101 14.28 -2.26 -2.78
N PRO A 102 15.47 -1.87 -3.31
CA PRO A 102 15.91 -0.48 -3.26
C PRO A 102 15.34 0.38 -4.39
N ARG A 103 15.00 -0.21 -5.55
CA ARG A 103 14.48 0.43 -6.77
C ARG A 103 13.85 -0.65 -7.69
N ASN A 104 13.05 -0.24 -8.68
CA ASN A 104 12.57 -1.15 -9.74
C ASN A 104 13.72 -1.78 -10.55
N ASN A 105 14.82 -1.02 -10.74
CA ASN A 105 16.04 -1.52 -11.36
C ASN A 105 17.25 -0.98 -10.60
N TRP A 106 18.24 -1.84 -10.33
CA TRP A 106 19.49 -1.44 -9.67
C TRP A 106 20.69 -2.20 -10.23
N LEU A 107 21.88 -1.64 -10.03
CA LEU A 107 23.13 -2.32 -10.32
C LEU A 107 23.37 -3.38 -9.23
N ASP A 108 23.29 -4.65 -9.60
CA ASP A 108 23.79 -5.71 -8.74
C ASP A 108 25.32 -5.70 -8.78
N ARG A 109 25.93 -5.44 -7.62
CA ARG A 109 27.39 -5.33 -7.49
C ARG A 109 28.10 -6.66 -7.70
N ALA A 110 27.44 -7.79 -7.42
CA ALA A 110 28.04 -9.10 -7.58
C ALA A 110 28.19 -9.48 -9.05
N SER A 111 27.15 -9.26 -9.86
CA SER A 111 27.18 -9.50 -11.31
C SER A 111 27.72 -8.33 -12.14
N GLY A 112 27.82 -7.13 -11.56
CA GLY A 112 28.18 -5.91 -12.29
C GLY A 112 27.13 -5.48 -13.32
N SER A 113 25.92 -6.03 -13.24
CA SER A 113 24.85 -5.83 -14.22
C SER A 113 23.64 -5.13 -13.60
N PHE A 114 22.90 -4.37 -14.40
CA PHE A 114 21.60 -3.85 -13.98
C PHE A 114 20.58 -5.00 -13.96
N VAL A 115 19.93 -5.19 -12.81
CA VAL A 115 18.88 -6.17 -12.59
C VAL A 115 17.55 -5.48 -12.30
N ASN A 116 16.46 -6.12 -12.72
CA ASN A 116 15.10 -5.73 -12.39
C ASN A 116 14.65 -6.43 -11.11
N ASP A 117 13.75 -5.80 -10.36
CA ASP A 117 13.24 -6.24 -9.07
C ASP A 117 12.47 -7.56 -9.08
N ILE A 118 11.82 -7.89 -10.20
CA ILE A 118 11.14 -9.19 -10.38
C ILE A 118 11.90 -10.13 -11.32
N PHE A 119 13.19 -9.90 -11.51
CA PHE A 119 14.02 -10.79 -12.30
C PHE A 119 14.25 -12.14 -11.61
N ASP A 120 13.93 -13.24 -12.30
CA ASP A 120 14.23 -14.60 -11.85
C ASP A 120 14.74 -15.48 -13.00
N SER A 121 15.99 -15.94 -12.86
CA SER A 121 16.65 -16.82 -13.82
C SER A 121 16.20 -18.26 -13.85
N ASN A 122 15.46 -18.70 -12.85
CA ASN A 122 14.97 -20.06 -12.77
C ASN A 122 13.69 -20.27 -13.59
N TYR A 123 13.02 -19.19 -14.01
CA TYR A 123 11.72 -19.26 -14.68
C TYR A 123 11.71 -18.50 -16.00
N ARG A 124 10.88 -19.00 -16.92
CA ARG A 124 10.65 -18.42 -18.24
C ARG A 124 9.24 -17.83 -18.32
N ILE A 125 9.12 -16.65 -18.93
CA ILE A 125 7.83 -16.04 -19.25
C ILE A 125 7.14 -16.84 -20.36
N LEU A 126 5.90 -17.25 -20.13
CA LEU A 126 5.04 -17.93 -21.12
C LEU A 126 4.11 -16.92 -21.80
N GLY A 127 3.76 -17.15 -23.07
CA GLY A 127 2.72 -16.39 -23.77
C GLY A 127 3.12 -15.03 -24.37
N ASN A 128 4.38 -14.59 -24.25
CA ASN A 128 4.85 -13.37 -24.90
C ASN A 128 5.53 -13.68 -26.24
N THR A 129 4.87 -13.35 -27.36
CA THR A 129 5.40 -13.51 -28.73
C THR A 129 6.16 -12.30 -29.26
N GLN A 130 6.11 -11.16 -28.56
CA GLN A 130 6.69 -9.87 -28.97
C GLN A 130 8.08 -9.63 -28.37
N LEU A 131 8.39 -10.26 -27.24
CA LEU A 131 9.76 -10.41 -26.81
C LEU A 131 10.43 -11.45 -27.70
N LYS A 132 11.45 -11.03 -28.48
CA LYS A 132 12.40 -12.00 -29.03
C LYS A 132 12.75 -12.98 -27.90
N PRO A 133 12.83 -14.29 -28.15
CA PRO A 133 13.41 -15.21 -27.20
C PRO A 133 14.90 -14.91 -27.12
N SER A 134 15.28 -13.78 -26.54
CA SER A 134 16.55 -13.71 -25.85
C SER A 134 16.41 -14.79 -24.80
N GLY A 135 17.26 -15.81 -24.82
CA GLY A 135 17.34 -16.85 -23.79
C GLY A 135 17.75 -16.27 -22.43
N LYS A 136 17.12 -15.18 -22.04
CA LYS A 136 17.30 -14.47 -20.79
C LYS A 136 16.21 -14.97 -19.84
N PRO A 137 16.60 -15.44 -18.64
CA PRO A 137 15.81 -15.41 -17.41
C PRO A 137 14.60 -14.46 -17.37
N GLY A 138 13.50 -14.89 -16.76
CA GLY A 138 12.28 -14.11 -16.60
C GLY A 138 12.57 -12.73 -16.01
N THR A 139 12.23 -11.68 -16.76
CA THR A 139 12.16 -10.29 -16.29
C THR A 139 10.69 -9.91 -16.10
N ALA A 140 10.43 -8.74 -15.49
CA ALA A 140 9.19 -8.02 -15.78
C ALA A 140 8.94 -8.03 -17.29
N PRO A 141 7.70 -8.21 -17.76
CA PRO A 141 7.41 -8.10 -19.17
C PRO A 141 7.42 -6.61 -19.55
N THR A 142 8.62 -6.04 -19.64
CA THR A 142 8.88 -4.67 -20.08
C THR A 142 8.30 -4.39 -21.47
N ALA A 143 7.96 -5.43 -22.24
CA ALA A 143 7.32 -5.34 -23.55
C ALA A 143 5.81 -5.61 -23.55
N LEU A 144 5.14 -5.73 -22.40
CA LEU A 144 3.67 -5.75 -22.30
C LEU A 144 3.10 -4.34 -22.15
N GLY A 145 3.62 -3.37 -22.92
CA GLY A 145 3.00 -2.05 -23.12
C GLY A 145 2.58 -1.26 -21.87
N THR A 146 3.10 -1.62 -20.70
CA THR A 146 2.88 -0.90 -19.45
C THR A 146 4.10 -0.03 -19.23
N ALA A 147 3.83 1.23 -18.92
CA ALA A 147 4.80 2.31 -18.89
C ALA A 147 6.07 1.90 -18.14
N GLN A 148 7.17 1.75 -18.88
CA GLN A 148 8.47 2.10 -18.34
C GLN A 148 8.41 3.59 -18.02
N GLU A 149 8.70 3.94 -16.77
CA GLU A 149 9.50 5.13 -16.50
C GLU A 149 10.97 4.82 -16.75
#